data_AF-A0A523AWU4-F1
#
_entry.id   AF-A0A523AWU4-F1
#
_cell.length_a   1.000
_cell.length_b   1.000
_cell.length_c   1.000
_cell.angle_alpha   90.00
_cell.angle_beta   90.00
_cell.angle_gamma   90.00
#
_symmetry.space_group_name_H-M   'P 1'
#
loop_
_entity.id
_entity.type
_entity.pdbx_description
1 polymer ?
#
loop_
_entity_poly.entity_id
_entity_poly.type
_entity_poly.pdbx_seq_one_letter_code
_entity_poly.pdbx_strand_id
1 'polypeptide(L)' 'MRCILRRLGSGGDELQVTDERGLERELRRLEGSCFVALCVQGIARMVGDDPEQVMECVRQEALRGTRELEAILLPRVQGG' A
#
# COMPACT_ATOMS: atom_id res chain seq x y z
N MET A 1 -11.84 6.88 -2.58
CA MET A 1 -11.62 5.48 -3.00
C MET A 1 -11.52 4.58 -1.76
N ARG A 2 -11.92 3.30 -1.85
CA ARG A 2 -11.70 2.31 -0.77
C ARG A 2 -10.29 1.74 -0.91
N CYS A 3 -9.50 1.79 0.15
CA CYS A 3 -8.14 1.26 0.20
C CYS A 3 -8.10 0.06 1.15
N ILE A 4 -7.60 -1.07 0.68
CA ILE A 4 -7.33 -2.25 1.49
C ILE A 4 -5.84 -2.24 1.80
N LEU A 5 -5.48 -2.32 3.07
CA LEU A 5 -4.09 -2.31 3.52
C LEU A 5 -3.78 -3.73 4.01
N ARG A 6 -2.93 -4.44 3.29
CA ARG A 6 -2.51 -5.80 3.62
C ARG A 6 -1.07 -5.77 4.10
N ARG A 7 -0.81 -6.08 5.37
CA ARG A 7 0.55 -6.25 5.88
C ARG A 7 0.93 -7.71 5.83
N LEU A 8 2.00 -8.02 5.10
CA LEU A 8 2.58 -9.35 5.13
C LEU A 8 3.60 -9.42 6.27
N GLY A 9 3.55 -10.47 7.08
CA GLY A 9 4.44 -10.63 8.23
C GLY A 9 4.58 -12.08 8.67
N SER A 10 5.64 -12.36 9.43
CA SER A 10 5.91 -13.71 9.97
C SER A 10 4.86 -14.19 10.98
N GLY A 11 4.10 -13.27 11.57
CA GLY A 11 2.97 -13.57 12.46
C GLY A 11 1.63 -13.80 11.76
N GLY A 12 1.58 -13.72 10.42
CA GLY A 12 0.37 -13.78 9.62
C GLY A 12 0.06 -12.47 8.89
N ASP A 13 -0.89 -12.53 7.96
CA ASP A 13 -1.33 -11.38 7.17
C ASP A 13 -2.37 -10.57 7.94
N GLU A 14 -2.12 -9.27 8.12
CA GLU A 14 -3.13 -8.34 8.65
C GLU A 14 -3.84 -7.62 7.50
N LEU A 15 -5.16 -7.50 7.59
CA LEU A 15 -6.00 -6.78 6.65
C LEU A 15 -6.77 -5.66 7.35
N GLN A 16 -6.62 -4.44 6.84
CA GLN A 16 -7.34 -3.27 7.32
C GLN A 16 -7.97 -2.53 6.12
N VAL A 17 -9.22 -2.10 6.25
CA VAL A 17 -9.86 -1.24 5.25
C VAL A 17 -9.79 0.21 5.70
N THR A 18 -9.40 1.10 4.80
CA THR A 18 -9.23 2.53 5.05
C THR A 18 -9.64 3.35 3.82
N ASP A 19 -9.72 4.68 3.98
CA ASP A 19 -9.71 5.62 2.86
C ASP A 19 -8.27 6.03 2.49
N GLU A 20 -8.15 6.90 1.48
CA GLU A 20 -6.88 7.44 0.99
C GLU A 20 -6.09 8.17 2.08
N ARG A 21 -6.77 8.89 2.99
CA ARG A 21 -6.10 9.64 4.07
C ARG A 21 -5.54 8.72 5.14
N GLY A 22 -6.25 7.66 5.48
CA GLY A 22 -5.76 6.66 6.42
C GLY A 22 -4.64 5.81 5.80
N LEU A 23 -4.69 5.51 4.50
CA LEU A 23 -3.56 4.91 3.78
C LEU A 23 -2.32 5.82 3.87
N GLU A 24 -2.44 7.11 3.54
CA GLU A 24 -1.33 8.07 3.63
C GLU A 24 -0.73 8.13 5.04
N ARG A 25 -1.58 8.14 6.08
CA ARG A 25 -1.14 8.14 7.48
C ARG A 25 -0.32 6.89 7.81
N GLU A 26 -0.79 5.72 7.36
CA GLU A 26 -0.10 4.46 7.60
C GLU A 26 1.22 4.36 6.84
N LEU A 27 1.26 4.83 5.59
CA LEU A 27 2.49 4.87 4.79
C LEU A 27 3.56 5.75 5.45
N ARG A 28 3.20 6.96 5.92
CA ARG A 28 4.11 7.84 6.66
C ARG A 28 4.59 7.21 7.97
N ARG A 29 3.72 6.46 8.66
CA ARG A 29 4.09 5.76 9.90
C ARG A 29 5.11 4.64 9.67
N LEU A 30 5.09 4.04 8.48
CA LEU A 30 5.92 2.88 8.11
C LEU A 30 7.03 3.24 7.10
N GLU A 31 7.27 4.53 6.89
CA GLU A 31 8.26 5.05 5.95
C GLU A 31 9.65 4.42 6.22
N GLY A 32 10.27 3.91 5.16
CA GLY A 32 11.57 3.23 5.23
C GLY A 32 11.57 1.85 5.90
N SER A 33 10.42 1.35 6.39
CA SER A 33 10.28 0.03 7.05
C SER A 33 9.73 -1.06 6.13
N CYS A 34 8.97 -0.68 5.11
CA CYS A 34 8.36 -1.60 4.15
C CYS A 34 8.46 -1.10 2.71
N PHE A 35 8.48 -2.03 1.77
CA PHE A 35 8.11 -1.76 0.38
C PHE A 35 6.60 -1.88 0.22
N VAL A 36 6.05 -1.18 -0.77
CA VAL A 36 4.62 -1.13 -1.05
C VAL A 36 4.37 -1.56 -2.48
N ALA A 37 3.51 -2.56 -2.64
CA ALA A 37 2.91 -2.92 -3.91
C ALA A 37 1.44 -2.47 -3.92
N LEU A 38 0.99 -1.92 -5.05
CA LEU A 38 -0.42 -1.59 -5.25
C LEU A 38 -1.04 -2.64 -6.16
N CYS A 39 -2.16 -3.21 -5.73
CA CYS A 39 -2.98 -4.14 -6.47
C CYS A 39 -4.30 -3.47 -6.86
N VAL A 40 -4.57 -3.43 -8.16
CA VAL A 40 -5.80 -2.89 -8.73
C VAL A 40 -6.38 -3.93 -9.67
N GLN A 41 -7.64 -4.32 -9.45
CA GLN A 41 -8.33 -5.31 -10.29
C GLN A 41 -7.55 -6.64 -10.45
N GLY A 42 -6.85 -7.06 -9.38
CA GLY A 42 -6.05 -8.29 -9.38
C GLY A 42 -4.66 -8.17 -10.00
N ILE A 43 -4.27 -7.00 -10.49
CA ILE A 43 -2.93 -6.74 -11.03
C ILE A 43 -2.11 -6.00 -9.97
N ALA A 44 -1.08 -6.66 -9.45
CA ALA A 44 -0.14 -6.09 -8.49
C ALA A 44 1.08 -5.48 -9.19
N ARG A 45 1.45 -4.26 -8.79
CA ARG A 45 2.70 -3.60 -9.20
C ARG A 45 3.48 -3.14 -7.97
N MET A 46 4.78 -3.39 -7.95
CA MET A 46 5.67 -2.77 -6.96
C MET A 46 5.78 -1.28 -7.26
N VAL A 47 5.61 -0.43 -6.25
CA VAL A 47 5.79 1.01 -6.39
C VAL A 47 7.10 1.44 -5.75
N GLY A 48 7.34 1.05 -4.50
CA GLY A 48 8.51 1.48 -3.74
C GLY A 48 8.16 1.63 -2.27
N ASP A 49 8.98 2.38 -1.54
CA ASP A 49 8.84 2.63 -0.10
C ASP A 49 8.59 4.10 0.25
N ASP A 50 8.69 5.00 -0.73
CA ASP A 50 8.40 6.43 -0.57
C ASP A 50 6.87 6.67 -0.50
N PRO A 51 6.35 7.19 0.63
CA PRO A 51 4.93 7.46 0.79
C PRO A 51 4.36 8.42 -0.26
N GLU A 52 5.14 9.42 -0.69
CA GLU A 52 4.67 10.40 -1.67
C GLU A 52 4.45 9.75 -3.04
N GLN A 53 5.42 8.98 -3.53
CA GLN A 53 5.32 8.21 -4.77
C GLN A 53 4.16 7.21 -4.75
N VAL A 54 3.96 6.51 -3.63
CA VAL A 54 2.84 5.57 -3.46
C VAL A 54 1.51 6.32 -3.54
N MET A 55 1.37 7.45 -2.84
CA MET A 55 0.14 8.23 -2.87
C MET A 55 -0.12 8.90 -4.22
N GLU A 56 0.91 9.26 -4.98
CA GLU A 56 0.74 9.71 -6.36
C GLU A 56 0.10 8.62 -7.23
N CYS A 57 0.59 7.38 -7.13
CA CYS A 57 0.03 6.24 -7.84
C CYS A 57 -1.44 5.98 -7.43
N VAL A 58 -1.76 6.08 -6.14
CA VAL A 58 -3.13 5.93 -5.61
C VAL A 58 -4.06 7.00 -6.20
N ARG A 59 -3.64 8.27 -6.22
CA ARG A 59 -4.42 9.37 -6.80
C ARG A 59 -4.63 9.19 -8.30
N GLN A 60 -3.63 8.72 -9.04
CA GLN A 60 -3.78 8.41 -10.47
C GLN A 60 -4.83 7.31 -10.72
N GLU A 61 -4.86 6.27 -9.88
CA GLU A 61 -5.88 5.22 -9.98
C GLU A 61 -7.28 5.74 -9.64
N ALA A 62 -7.41 6.61 -8.62
CA ALA A 62 -8.68 7.26 -8.32
C ALA A 62 -9.20 8.10 -9.51
N LEU A 63 -8.32 8.84 -10.20
CA LEU A 63 -8.66 9.60 -11.40
C LEU A 63 -9.09 8.72 -12.58
N ARG A 64 -8.63 7.46 -12.63
CA ARG A 64 -9.06 6.45 -13.61
C ARG A 64 -10.43 5.82 -13.27
N GLY A 65 -11.05 6.23 -12.17
CA GLY A 65 -12.34 5.70 -11.72
C GLY A 65 -12.23 4.41 -10.89
N THR A 66 -11.02 4.03 -10.47
CA THR A 66 -10.80 2.89 -9.57
C THR A 66 -11.53 3.13 -8.25
N ARG A 67 -12.44 2.22 -7.89
CA ARG A 67 -13.24 2.33 -6.66
C ARG A 67 -12.58 1.67 -5.46
N GLU A 68 -11.78 0.63 -5.72
CA GLU A 68 -11.07 -0.15 -4.71
C GLU A 68 -9.63 -0.43 -5.17
N LEU A 69 -8.69 -0.27 -4.26
CA LEU A 69 -7.27 -0.55 -4.45
C LEU A 69 -6.75 -1.25 -3.19
N GLU A 70 -5.80 -2.17 -3.37
CA GLU A 70 -5.10 -2.82 -2.27
C GLU A 70 -3.63 -2.38 -2.21
N ALA A 71 -3.18 -1.89 -1.06
CA ALA A 71 -1.79 -1.61 -0.74
C ALA A 71 -1.22 -2.76 0.09
N ILE A 72 -0.30 -3.50 -0.51
CA ILE A 72 0.40 -4.62 0.11
C ILE A 72 1.72 -4.11 0.67
N LEU A 73 1.87 -4.17 1.99
CA LEU A 73 3.04 -3.75 2.73
C LEU A 73 3.96 -4.95 2.96
N LEU A 74 5.15 -4.87 2.38
CA LEU A 74 6.17 -5.89 2.34
C LEU A 74 7.31 -5.49 3.28
N PRO A 75 7.56 -6.20 4.38
CA PRO A 75 8.63 -5.84 5.31
C PRO A 75 9.98 -5.92 4.61
N ARG A 76 10.87 -4.96 4.91
CA ARG A 76 12.26 -5.05 4.46
C ARG A 76 12.93 -6.20 5.20
N VAL A 77 13.21 -7.30 4.51
CA VAL A 77 14.08 -8.35 5.04
C VAL A 77 15.51 -7.84 5.06
N GLN A 78 16.06 -7.60 6.26
CA GLN A 78 17.52 -7.58 6.40
C GLN A 78 17.99 -9.01 6.18
N GLY A 79 18.57 -9.29 5.02
CA GLY A 79 19.23 -10.57 4.77
C GLY A 79 20.28 -10.80 5.86
N GLY A 80 20.19 -11.96 6.51
CA GLY A 80 21.26 -12.47 7.38
C GLY A 80 22.43 -13.02 6.58
#